data_AF-A0A835VU07-F1
#
_entry.id   AF-A0A835VU07-F1
#
_cell.length_a   1.000
_cell.length_b   1.000
_cell.length_c   1.000
_cell.angle_alpha   90.00
_cell.angle_beta   90.00
_cell.angle_gamma   90.00
#
_symmetry.space_group_name_H-M   'P 1'
#
loop_
_entity.id
_entity.type
_entity.pdbx_description
1 polymer ?
#
loop_
_entity_poly.entity_id
_entity_poly.type
_entity_poly.pdbx_seq_one_letter_code
_entity_poly.pdbx_strand_id
1 'polypeptide(L)'
;MGTIFSRFRTKGKHHASPESCPAPIPHTAQPDAVTTRVASADECFGADTIVRPASGLKYLNPGEPTDDVLFFRDGHWSCGELRSSTLVQFNYCLSSSSAGDVAAALVLDGGQRHAVIRAVLGVQGATYISSSLAQHLGLRVVALGGSGRVSLGRRGPVSLLVEPVRIQLLDTDGGPVATYPAPLVFVMDAAPFDLHIALDVCGGCRLSSAGCRVSPLGAQEPNVALPRLVPRRWREGERRERPQAAPVWVAEDTHDEALALAAARAAARARVAAVAKGRDAGAAAARAVSEVGQRYGEGATGRLPGGPAAVPAGRHSPQPQQQKPEQLKSELDPDREPDMEQHGPGPGVSGPSRACQSYDPARIFVGLPPLPPSLRPARWAEVAATHVPPHDTECVVCAWSLTGAAGLVAGVVGGGGEAGPGESVVQLRCRHTYHELCVRQMLQRSHTAICPLCRAAVG
;
A
#
# COMPACT_ATOMS: atom_id res chain seq x y z
N MET A 1 -48.59 -71.51 -73.54
CA MET A 1 -49.17 -70.32 -74.20
C MET A 1 -49.44 -69.26 -73.15
N GLY A 2 -49.01 -68.02 -73.36
CA GLY A 2 -49.55 -66.84 -72.68
C GLY A 2 -48.86 -66.39 -71.39
N THR A 3 -47.82 -65.56 -71.56
CA THR A 3 -47.21 -64.62 -70.60
C THR A 3 -48.24 -63.61 -70.05
N ILE A 4 -48.00 -63.00 -68.87
CA ILE A 4 -48.14 -61.54 -68.62
C ILE A 4 -47.52 -61.14 -67.26
N PHE A 5 -46.85 -59.99 -67.32
CA PHE A 5 -46.07 -59.24 -66.33
C PHE A 5 -46.88 -58.64 -65.16
N SER A 6 -46.21 -58.45 -64.00
CA SER A 6 -46.23 -57.14 -63.34
C SER A 6 -44.99 -56.86 -62.48
N ARG A 7 -44.54 -55.62 -62.62
CA ARG A 7 -43.37 -54.96 -62.04
C ARG A 7 -43.53 -54.75 -60.52
N PHE A 8 -42.44 -54.67 -59.75
CA PHE A 8 -42.00 -53.43 -59.10
C PHE A 8 -40.71 -53.57 -58.27
N ARG A 9 -39.86 -52.53 -58.41
CA ARG A 9 -38.91 -51.95 -57.43
C ARG A 9 -37.61 -52.68 -57.06
N THR A 10 -36.54 -52.20 -57.69
CA THR A 10 -35.16 -52.21 -57.21
C THR A 10 -34.96 -51.19 -56.07
N LYS A 11 -34.28 -51.60 -54.98
CA LYS A 11 -33.57 -50.72 -54.05
C LYS A 11 -32.14 -51.23 -53.92
N GLY A 12 -31.18 -50.40 -54.32
CA GLY A 12 -29.75 -50.67 -54.18
C GLY A 12 -29.30 -50.61 -52.73
N LYS A 13 -28.40 -51.53 -52.35
CA LYS A 13 -27.61 -51.48 -51.12
C LYS A 13 -26.23 -50.93 -51.48
N HIS A 14 -25.89 -49.77 -50.92
CA HIS A 14 -24.52 -49.26 -50.88
C HIS A 14 -23.77 -49.95 -49.72
N HIS A 15 -22.60 -50.51 -50.03
CA HIS A 15 -21.63 -51.00 -49.06
C HIS A 15 -20.96 -49.80 -48.36
N ALA A 16 -21.04 -49.76 -47.04
CA ALA A 16 -20.22 -48.88 -46.21
C ALA A 16 -18.90 -49.60 -45.85
N SER A 17 -17.77 -48.92 -46.06
CA SER A 17 -16.45 -49.33 -45.56
C SER A 17 -16.33 -49.02 -44.07
N PRO A 18 -15.59 -49.83 -43.29
CA PRO A 18 -15.38 -49.56 -41.87
C PRO A 18 -14.31 -48.47 -41.69
N GLU A 19 -14.69 -47.38 -41.03
CA GLU A 19 -13.79 -46.34 -40.55
C GLU A 19 -12.89 -46.90 -39.44
N SER A 20 -11.58 -46.71 -39.61
CA SER A 20 -10.55 -47.01 -38.62
C SER A 20 -10.62 -46.05 -37.44
N CYS A 21 -10.77 -46.56 -36.23
CA CYS A 21 -10.62 -45.78 -34.99
C CYS A 21 -9.21 -45.16 -34.91
N PRO A 22 -9.08 -43.84 -34.63
CA PRO A 22 -7.78 -43.24 -34.34
C PRO A 22 -7.22 -43.80 -33.03
N ALA A 23 -5.93 -44.11 -33.03
CA ALA A 23 -5.21 -44.58 -31.86
C ALA A 23 -5.29 -43.56 -30.70
N PRO A 24 -5.34 -44.01 -29.43
CA PRO A 24 -5.36 -43.12 -28.28
C PRO A 24 -4.09 -42.27 -28.26
N ILE A 25 -4.29 -40.97 -28.17
CA ILE A 25 -3.23 -39.97 -27.97
C ILE A 25 -2.48 -40.36 -26.68
N PRO A 26 -1.14 -40.47 -26.69
CA PRO A 26 -0.38 -40.77 -25.49
C PRO A 26 -0.67 -39.70 -24.45
N HIS A 27 -1.18 -40.11 -23.30
CA HIS A 27 -1.35 -39.25 -22.15
C HIS A 27 -0.01 -38.57 -21.86
N THR A 28 0.04 -37.24 -22.07
CA THR A 28 1.08 -36.37 -21.53
C THR A 28 1.29 -36.75 -20.09
N ALA A 29 2.53 -37.14 -19.75
CA ALA A 29 2.95 -37.46 -18.40
C ALA A 29 2.34 -36.45 -17.44
N GLN A 30 1.57 -36.95 -16.45
CA GLN A 30 1.15 -36.10 -15.34
C GLN A 30 2.42 -35.42 -14.80
N PRO A 31 2.42 -34.10 -14.58
CA PRO A 31 3.54 -33.44 -13.94
C PRO A 31 3.82 -34.20 -12.64
N ASP A 32 5.03 -34.73 -12.53
CA ASP A 32 5.50 -35.49 -11.37
C ASP A 32 4.98 -34.82 -10.10
N ALA A 33 4.38 -35.63 -9.22
CA ALA A 33 3.81 -35.20 -7.96
C ALA A 33 4.75 -34.16 -7.33
N VAL A 34 4.37 -32.88 -7.44
CA VAL A 34 5.20 -31.75 -7.02
C VAL A 34 5.61 -32.05 -5.60
N THR A 35 6.89 -32.37 -5.44
CA THR A 35 7.38 -32.96 -4.20
C THR A 35 7.14 -31.95 -3.09
N THR A 36 6.26 -32.32 -2.17
CA THR A 36 5.84 -31.52 -1.02
C THR A 36 6.94 -31.36 0.04
N ARG A 37 8.19 -31.62 -0.34
CA ARG A 37 9.31 -31.65 0.60
C ARG A 37 9.71 -30.24 0.99
N VAL A 38 10.06 -30.10 2.27
CA VAL A 38 10.69 -28.89 2.79
C VAL A 38 12.06 -28.75 2.14
N ALA A 39 12.29 -27.64 1.45
CA ALA A 39 13.56 -27.31 0.82
C ALA A 39 14.27 -26.18 1.58
N SER A 40 15.60 -26.22 1.60
CA SER A 40 16.45 -25.17 2.18
C SER A 40 16.38 -23.87 1.37
N ALA A 41 16.85 -22.77 1.96
CA ALA A 41 16.96 -21.51 1.23
C ALA A 41 17.96 -21.65 0.06
N ASP A 42 19.05 -22.38 0.28
CA ASP A 42 20.09 -22.62 -0.72
C ASP A 42 19.56 -23.42 -1.92
N GLU A 43 18.69 -24.42 -1.69
CA GLU A 43 18.01 -25.16 -2.77
C GLU A 43 16.98 -24.29 -3.50
N CYS A 44 16.28 -23.40 -2.79
CA CYS A 44 15.23 -22.57 -3.37
C CYS A 44 15.77 -21.40 -4.19
N PHE A 45 16.87 -20.79 -3.76
CA PHE A 45 17.37 -19.52 -4.32
C PHE A 45 18.81 -19.61 -4.84
N GLY A 46 19.54 -20.70 -4.58
CA GLY A 46 20.97 -20.81 -4.86
C GLY A 46 21.82 -20.30 -3.68
N ALA A 47 22.79 -21.10 -3.23
CA ALA A 47 23.65 -20.77 -2.10
C ALA A 47 24.52 -19.51 -2.35
N ASP A 48 24.86 -19.26 -3.61
CA ASP A 48 25.65 -18.11 -4.07
C ASP A 48 24.86 -16.80 -4.08
N THR A 49 23.53 -16.87 -4.06
CA THR A 49 22.66 -15.68 -4.06
C THR A 49 22.29 -15.20 -2.66
N ILE A 50 22.60 -16.00 -1.64
CA ILE A 50 22.27 -15.73 -0.24
C ILE A 50 23.48 -15.17 0.50
N VAL A 51 23.22 -14.21 1.38
CA VAL A 51 24.15 -13.70 2.39
C VAL A 51 23.65 -14.11 3.77
N ARG A 52 24.56 -14.74 4.51
CA ARG A 52 24.38 -15.14 5.90
C ARG A 52 25.18 -14.17 6.77
N PRO A 53 24.53 -13.40 7.66
CA PRO A 53 25.21 -12.46 8.54
C PRO A 53 26.25 -13.19 9.38
N ALA A 54 27.48 -12.66 9.43
CA ALA A 54 28.54 -13.24 10.27
C ALA A 54 28.15 -13.21 11.77
N SER A 55 27.33 -12.22 12.15
CA SER A 55 26.83 -12.02 13.50
C SER A 55 25.73 -13.03 13.93
N GLY A 56 25.27 -13.91 13.03
CA GLY A 56 24.25 -14.91 13.36
C GLY A 56 22.92 -14.30 13.77
N LEU A 57 22.49 -13.23 13.09
CA LEU A 57 21.25 -12.51 13.38
C LEU A 57 20.04 -13.46 13.40
N LYS A 58 19.16 -13.25 14.37
CA LYS A 58 17.91 -13.99 14.54
C LYS A 58 16.71 -13.07 14.43
N TYR A 59 15.66 -13.58 13.78
CA TYR A 59 14.37 -12.90 13.80
C TYR A 59 13.75 -12.93 15.19
N LEU A 60 13.11 -11.83 15.54
CA LEU A 60 12.21 -11.72 16.66
C LEU A 60 10.79 -11.82 16.12
N ASN A 61 10.31 -13.05 15.93
CA ASN A 61 8.95 -13.30 15.46
C ASN A 61 8.26 -14.25 16.46
N PRO A 62 7.10 -13.87 17.04
CA PRO A 62 6.36 -14.74 17.96
C PRO A 62 5.84 -16.04 17.32
N GLY A 63 5.80 -16.13 15.99
CA GLY A 63 5.24 -17.27 15.25
C GLY A 63 6.24 -18.02 14.36
N GLU A 64 7.53 -17.72 14.44
CA GLU A 64 8.56 -18.47 13.72
C GLU A 64 9.57 -19.05 14.73
N PRO A 65 10.05 -20.29 14.55
CA PRO A 65 11.29 -20.69 15.21
C PRO A 65 12.37 -19.67 14.84
N THR A 66 13.36 -19.43 15.72
CA THR A 66 14.42 -18.43 15.52
C THR A 66 15.28 -18.77 14.30
N ASP A 67 14.75 -18.50 13.12
CA ASP A 67 15.37 -18.71 11.83
C ASP A 67 16.49 -17.68 11.67
N ASP A 68 17.52 -18.09 10.93
CA ASP A 68 18.58 -17.18 10.53
C ASP A 68 18.00 -16.06 9.68
N VAL A 69 18.46 -14.84 9.92
CA VAL A 69 18.17 -13.70 9.05
C VAL A 69 19.01 -13.87 7.79
N LEU A 70 18.35 -14.13 6.66
CA LEU A 70 19.00 -14.31 5.37
C LEU A 70 18.69 -13.13 4.45
N PHE A 71 19.70 -12.69 3.72
CA PHE A 71 19.62 -11.60 2.75
C PHE A 71 19.95 -12.10 1.35
N PHE A 72 19.46 -11.40 0.33
CA PHE A 72 19.95 -11.59 -1.05
C PHE A 72 21.22 -10.76 -1.27
N ARG A 73 22.25 -11.37 -1.88
CA ARG A 73 23.60 -10.79 -2.05
C ARG A 73 23.61 -9.48 -2.82
N ASP A 74 22.89 -9.42 -3.95
CA ASP A 74 22.87 -8.23 -4.81
C ASP A 74 21.63 -7.37 -4.58
N GLY A 75 20.84 -7.65 -3.52
CA GLY A 75 19.53 -7.03 -3.28
C GLY A 75 18.49 -7.29 -4.39
N HIS A 76 18.87 -7.98 -5.47
CA HIS A 76 18.11 -8.14 -6.68
C HIS A 76 17.53 -9.55 -6.77
N TRP A 77 16.21 -9.63 -6.66
CA TRP A 77 15.42 -10.75 -7.15
C TRP A 77 14.07 -10.19 -7.58
N SER A 78 13.74 -10.27 -8.86
CA SER A 78 12.42 -9.78 -9.27
C SER A 78 11.34 -10.70 -8.70
N CYS A 79 10.22 -10.12 -8.24
CA CYS A 79 9.08 -10.93 -7.79
C CYS A 79 8.58 -11.87 -8.90
N GLY A 80 8.84 -11.54 -10.18
CA GLY A 80 8.55 -12.39 -11.33
C GLY A 80 9.38 -13.67 -11.38
N GLU A 81 10.70 -13.58 -11.18
CA GLU A 81 11.61 -14.74 -11.17
C GLU A 81 11.30 -15.69 -10.00
N LEU A 82 11.06 -15.16 -8.81
CA LEU A 82 10.68 -15.98 -7.65
C LEU A 82 9.36 -16.73 -7.88
N ARG A 83 8.46 -16.14 -8.68
CA ARG A 83 7.16 -16.72 -8.99
C ARG A 83 7.24 -17.82 -10.07
N SER A 84 8.27 -17.93 -10.88
CA SER A 84 8.35 -19.04 -11.83
C SER A 84 8.79 -20.35 -11.17
N SER A 85 9.42 -20.29 -9.99
CA SER A 85 9.86 -21.47 -9.24
C SER A 85 8.75 -22.05 -8.37
N THR A 86 8.22 -23.22 -8.77
CA THR A 86 7.26 -24.01 -7.96
C THR A 86 7.86 -24.38 -6.60
N LEU A 87 9.17 -24.65 -6.55
CA LEU A 87 9.87 -24.98 -5.31
C LEU A 87 9.82 -23.83 -4.30
N VAL A 88 10.08 -22.61 -4.78
CA VAL A 88 9.98 -21.39 -3.96
C VAL A 88 8.54 -21.17 -3.49
N GLN A 89 7.56 -21.21 -4.39
CA GLN A 89 6.16 -21.00 -4.02
C GLN A 89 5.66 -21.99 -2.96
N PHE A 90 6.14 -23.23 -3.01
CA PHE A 90 5.77 -24.27 -2.06
C PHE A 90 6.38 -24.04 -0.66
N ASN A 91 7.59 -23.48 -0.60
CA ASN A 91 8.36 -23.37 0.64
C ASN A 91 8.30 -21.99 1.29
N TYR A 92 8.02 -20.94 0.52
CA TYR A 92 8.19 -19.55 0.93
C TYR A 92 6.96 -18.68 0.66
N CYS A 93 6.64 -17.83 1.62
CA CYS A 93 5.55 -16.86 1.55
C CYS A 93 6.00 -15.63 0.77
N LEU A 94 5.73 -15.64 -0.54
CA LEU A 94 6.00 -14.50 -1.41
C LEU A 94 4.91 -13.43 -1.22
N SER A 95 5.20 -12.37 -0.47
CA SER A 95 4.34 -11.19 -0.44
C SER A 95 4.21 -10.64 -1.86
N SER A 96 2.98 -10.30 -2.27
CA SER A 96 2.73 -9.80 -3.62
C SER A 96 3.18 -8.35 -3.82
N SER A 97 3.69 -7.72 -2.76
CA SER A 97 3.99 -6.30 -2.72
C SER A 97 5.24 -5.95 -3.51
N SER A 98 5.13 -4.84 -4.24
CA SER A 98 6.29 -4.03 -4.64
C SER A 98 7.09 -3.53 -3.42
N ALA A 99 6.51 -3.56 -2.22
CA ALA A 99 7.18 -3.31 -0.96
C ALA A 99 8.22 -4.40 -0.67
N GLY A 100 9.46 -4.00 -0.43
CA GLY A 100 10.53 -4.92 -0.10
C GLY A 100 10.53 -5.27 1.39
N ASP A 101 10.65 -6.56 1.67
CA ASP A 101 10.97 -7.05 3.00
C ASP A 101 12.39 -6.60 3.37
N VAL A 102 12.50 -5.81 4.44
CA VAL A 102 13.76 -5.30 4.97
C VAL A 102 13.92 -5.69 6.43
N ALA A 103 15.17 -5.78 6.88
CA ALA A 103 15.48 -5.94 8.29
C ALA A 103 15.29 -4.61 9.01
N ALA A 104 14.52 -4.64 10.10
CA ALA A 104 14.33 -3.50 10.98
C ALA A 104 14.59 -3.87 12.44
N ALA A 105 14.79 -2.87 13.29
CA ALA A 105 14.77 -3.01 14.73
C ALA A 105 14.01 -1.84 15.35
N LEU A 106 13.31 -2.09 16.44
CA LEU A 106 12.72 -1.05 17.28
C LEU A 106 13.70 -0.69 18.39
N VAL A 107 13.88 0.61 18.63
CA VAL A 107 14.69 1.15 19.72
C VAL A 107 13.79 1.98 20.63
N LEU A 108 13.68 1.55 21.89
CA LEU A 108 12.86 2.21 22.91
C LEU A 108 13.55 3.44 23.50
N ASP A 109 12.79 4.26 24.24
CA ASP A 109 13.26 5.49 24.90
C ASP A 109 14.40 5.26 25.93
N GLY A 110 14.65 4.01 26.34
CA GLY A 110 15.80 3.62 27.17
C GLY A 110 17.06 3.19 26.41
N GLY A 111 17.05 3.28 25.07
CA GLY A 111 18.14 2.79 24.22
C GLY A 111 18.15 1.28 24.01
N GLN A 112 17.24 0.55 24.67
CA GLN A 112 17.04 -0.87 24.42
C GLN A 112 16.63 -1.08 22.97
N ARG A 113 17.46 -1.81 22.24
CA ARG A 113 17.23 -2.21 20.86
C ARG A 113 16.73 -3.65 20.85
N HIS A 114 15.62 -3.89 20.18
CA HIS A 114 15.12 -5.23 19.94
C HIS A 114 15.88 -5.92 18.80
N ALA A 115 15.79 -7.25 18.74
CA ALA A 115 16.36 -8.05 17.66
C ALA A 115 15.65 -7.79 16.32
N VAL A 116 16.05 -8.51 15.26
CA VAL A 116 15.64 -8.21 13.89
C VAL A 116 14.16 -8.52 13.68
N ILE A 117 13.42 -7.52 13.23
CA ILE A 117 12.01 -7.62 12.83
C ILE A 117 11.97 -7.57 11.31
N ARG A 118 11.20 -8.46 10.69
CA ARG A 118 10.86 -8.35 9.27
C ARG A 118 9.88 -7.20 9.08
N ALA A 119 10.28 -6.19 8.33
CA ALA A 119 9.45 -5.04 8.02
C ALA A 119 9.14 -4.96 6.54
N VAL A 120 7.95 -4.45 6.21
CA VAL A 120 7.54 -4.14 4.85
C VAL A 120 7.59 -2.62 4.66
N LEU A 121 8.33 -2.15 3.65
CA LEU A 121 8.37 -0.73 3.29
C LEU A 121 7.27 -0.37 2.30
N GLY A 122 6.25 0.35 2.77
CA GLY A 122 5.15 0.86 1.96
C GLY A 122 5.37 2.29 1.48
N VAL A 123 4.87 2.60 0.28
CA VAL A 123 4.77 3.99 -0.22
C VAL A 123 3.48 4.70 0.21
N GLN A 124 2.57 3.99 0.88
CA GLN A 124 1.23 4.46 1.22
C GLN A 124 0.77 3.87 2.56
N GLY A 125 -0.24 4.51 3.16
CA GLY A 125 -0.83 4.07 4.42
C GLY A 125 -0.04 4.52 5.64
N ALA A 126 -0.46 4.04 6.81
CA ALA A 126 0.18 4.36 8.08
C ALA A 126 1.27 3.36 8.45
N THR A 127 2.26 3.82 9.23
CA THR A 127 3.19 2.92 9.93
C THR A 127 2.47 2.19 11.05
N TYR A 128 2.55 0.86 11.06
CA TYR A 128 1.90 0.03 12.08
C TYR A 128 2.70 -1.21 12.45
N ILE A 129 2.38 -1.78 13.61
CA ILE A 129 2.89 -3.04 14.13
C ILE A 129 1.72 -3.99 14.41
N SER A 130 1.93 -5.30 14.26
CA SER A 130 0.93 -6.29 14.67
C SER A 130 0.78 -6.31 16.20
N SER A 131 -0.43 -6.56 16.69
CA SER A 131 -0.67 -6.71 18.14
C SER A 131 0.12 -7.85 18.75
N SER A 132 0.31 -8.96 18.00
CA SER A 132 1.12 -10.09 18.45
C SER A 132 2.59 -9.71 18.64
N LEU A 133 3.18 -8.95 17.72
CA LEU A 133 4.55 -8.48 17.87
C LEU A 133 4.66 -7.45 19.01
N ALA A 134 3.72 -6.51 19.11
CA ALA A 134 3.70 -5.54 20.21
C ALA A 134 3.63 -6.22 21.59
N GLN A 135 2.75 -7.22 21.74
CA GLN A 135 2.62 -8.00 22.96
C GLN A 135 3.89 -8.81 23.25
N HIS A 136 4.46 -9.47 22.24
CA HIS A 136 5.69 -10.25 22.38
C HIS A 136 6.87 -9.38 22.84
N LEU A 137 6.91 -8.13 22.37
CA LEU A 137 7.91 -7.13 22.77
C LEU A 137 7.62 -6.46 24.12
N GLY A 138 6.47 -6.75 24.75
CA GLY A 138 6.04 -6.09 25.98
C GLY A 138 5.73 -4.61 25.82
N LEU A 139 5.41 -4.17 24.59
CA LEU A 139 5.08 -2.78 24.31
C LEU A 139 3.69 -2.44 24.84
N ARG A 140 3.56 -1.27 25.46
CA ARG A 140 2.26 -0.82 25.94
C ARG A 140 1.47 -0.18 24.82
N VAL A 141 0.17 -0.45 24.82
CA VAL A 141 -0.77 0.03 23.81
C VAL A 141 -1.91 0.77 24.48
N VAL A 142 -2.46 1.77 23.79
CA VAL A 142 -3.69 2.46 24.17
C VAL A 142 -4.70 2.34 23.04
N ALA A 143 -5.92 1.92 23.36
CA ALA A 143 -7.00 1.89 22.38
C ALA A 143 -7.38 3.32 21.99
N LEU A 144 -7.59 3.56 20.70
CA LEU A 144 -8.11 4.83 20.19
C LEU A 144 -9.63 4.74 20.07
N GLY A 145 -10.31 5.84 20.41
CA GLY A 145 -11.77 5.94 20.39
C GLY A 145 -12.37 6.30 19.02
N GLY A 146 -11.55 6.77 18.08
CA GLY A 146 -12.01 7.11 16.72
C GLY A 146 -12.51 5.92 15.89
N SER A 147 -12.91 6.20 14.65
CA SER A 147 -13.48 5.25 13.69
C SER A 147 -12.56 4.07 13.28
N GLY A 148 -11.30 4.05 13.69
CA GLY A 148 -10.36 2.96 13.52
C GLY A 148 -9.60 2.98 12.19
N ARG A 149 -9.30 1.79 11.63
CA ARG A 149 -8.60 1.63 10.35
C ARG A 149 -9.58 1.62 9.18
N VAL A 150 -9.08 2.02 8.02
CA VAL A 150 -9.78 1.96 6.74
C VAL A 150 -8.88 1.27 5.72
N SER A 151 -9.30 0.11 5.24
CA SER A 151 -8.58 -0.62 4.18
C SER A 151 -9.55 -1.44 3.34
N LEU A 152 -9.74 -1.08 2.06
CA LEU A 152 -10.54 -1.83 1.09
C LEU A 152 -11.92 -2.26 1.64
N GLY A 153 -12.66 -1.30 2.22
CA GLY A 153 -13.98 -1.53 2.82
C GLY A 153 -13.97 -2.23 4.19
N ARG A 154 -12.81 -2.66 4.70
CA ARG A 154 -12.68 -3.21 6.06
C ARG A 154 -12.42 -2.08 7.06
N ARG A 155 -13.22 -2.08 8.11
CA ARG A 155 -13.02 -1.26 9.31
C ARG A 155 -12.63 -2.14 10.48
N GLY A 156 -11.95 -1.57 11.45
CA GLY A 156 -11.61 -2.28 12.67
C GLY A 156 -10.96 -1.36 13.69
N PRO A 157 -10.97 -1.76 14.97
CA PRO A 157 -10.33 -1.00 16.03
C PRO A 157 -8.85 -0.85 15.75
N VAL A 158 -8.29 0.27 16.22
CA VAL A 158 -6.87 0.57 16.15
C VAL A 158 -6.42 1.02 17.52
N SER A 159 -5.24 0.55 17.93
CA SER A 159 -4.55 1.07 19.10
C SER A 159 -3.31 1.84 18.69
N LEU A 160 -2.71 2.57 19.62
CA LEU A 160 -1.47 3.31 19.44
C LEU A 160 -0.43 2.82 20.46
N LEU A 161 0.83 2.71 20.06
CA LEU A 161 1.91 2.52 21.04
C LEU A 161 1.94 3.68 22.05
N VAL A 162 2.11 3.35 23.33
CA VAL A 162 2.15 4.37 24.41
C VAL A 162 3.48 5.11 24.38
N GLU A 163 4.58 4.36 24.35
CA GLU A 163 5.92 4.89 24.22
C GLU A 163 6.26 5.09 22.73
N PRO A 164 6.86 6.22 22.33
CA PRO A 164 7.39 6.38 20.99
C PRO A 164 8.56 5.41 20.82
N VAL A 165 8.80 5.05 19.58
CA VAL A 165 9.93 4.21 19.22
C VAL A 165 10.76 4.89 18.16
N ARG A 166 12.02 4.49 18.05
CA ARG A 166 12.80 4.73 16.84
C ARG A 166 12.84 3.44 16.03
N ILE A 167 12.62 3.55 14.74
CA ILE A 167 12.72 2.44 13.80
C ILE A 167 14.08 2.53 13.12
N GLN A 168 14.90 1.51 13.32
CA GLN A 168 16.17 1.35 12.62
C GLN A 168 16.00 0.39 11.46
N LEU A 169 16.42 0.80 10.27
CA LEU A 169 16.58 -0.10 9.13
C LEU A 169 18.02 -0.63 9.14
N LEU A 170 18.21 -1.90 8.84
CA LEU A 170 19.45 -2.61 9.11
C LEU A 170 20.18 -3.04 7.85
N ASP A 171 21.51 -3.12 7.94
CA ASP A 171 22.36 -3.74 6.94
C ASP A 171 22.41 -5.28 7.12
N THR A 172 23.24 -5.95 6.32
CA THR A 172 23.43 -7.41 6.36
C THR A 172 24.11 -7.90 7.63
N ASP A 173 24.84 -7.06 8.35
CA ASP A 173 25.52 -7.41 9.60
C ASP A 173 24.69 -7.05 10.84
N GLY A 174 23.56 -6.36 10.64
CA GLY A 174 22.64 -5.89 11.67
C GLY A 174 23.00 -4.51 12.21
N GLY A 175 23.89 -3.77 11.54
CA GLY A 175 24.18 -2.37 11.80
C GLY A 175 23.04 -1.46 11.32
N PRO A 176 22.83 -0.28 11.94
CA PRO A 176 21.79 0.66 11.52
C PRO A 176 22.21 1.43 10.26
N VAL A 177 21.39 1.34 9.21
CA VAL A 177 21.53 2.08 7.96
C VAL A 177 20.80 3.42 8.02
N ALA A 178 19.60 3.41 8.60
CA ALA A 178 18.78 4.60 8.78
C ALA A 178 18.00 4.49 10.08
N THR A 179 17.77 5.61 10.76
CA THR A 179 16.99 5.67 12.00
C THR A 179 15.92 6.74 11.88
N TYR A 180 14.67 6.36 12.16
CA TYR A 180 13.52 7.25 12.08
C TYR A 180 12.81 7.33 13.43
N PRO A 181 12.50 8.54 13.94
CA PRO A 181 11.55 8.66 15.04
C PRO A 181 10.16 8.28 14.51
N ALA A 182 9.45 7.46 15.27
CA ALA A 182 8.09 7.03 14.98
C ALA A 182 7.22 7.26 16.23
N PRO A 183 6.77 8.51 16.46
CA PRO A 183 5.88 8.82 17.58
C PRO A 183 4.45 8.32 17.34
N LEU A 184 4.09 8.04 16.08
CA LEU A 184 2.84 7.41 15.68
C LEU A 184 3.15 6.03 15.09
N VAL A 185 2.92 4.99 15.89
CA VAL A 185 2.93 3.60 15.43
C VAL A 185 1.62 2.97 15.87
N PHE A 186 0.77 2.69 14.89
CA PHE A 186 -0.52 2.06 15.14
C PHE A 186 -0.36 0.57 15.40
N VAL A 187 -1.28 -0.01 16.17
CA VAL A 187 -1.27 -1.43 16.55
C VAL A 187 -2.55 -2.09 16.07
N MET A 188 -2.44 -3.25 15.41
CA MET A 188 -3.55 -3.93 14.74
C MET A 188 -3.56 -5.45 14.97
N ASP A 189 -4.72 -6.01 15.35
CA ASP A 189 -4.87 -7.45 15.66
C ASP A 189 -4.84 -8.36 14.42
N ALA A 190 -5.28 -7.84 13.26
CA ALA A 190 -5.28 -8.54 11.97
C ALA A 190 -4.45 -7.77 10.96
N ALA A 191 -3.18 -7.54 11.33
CA ALA A 191 -2.19 -6.92 10.47
C ALA A 191 -1.63 -7.96 9.48
N PRO A 192 -1.48 -7.62 8.18
CA PRO A 192 -0.89 -8.54 7.20
C PRO A 192 0.63 -8.74 7.41
N PHE A 193 1.27 -7.84 8.16
CA PHE A 193 2.70 -7.86 8.46
C PHE A 193 2.94 -7.59 9.93
N ASP A 194 4.06 -8.07 10.45
CA ASP A 194 4.50 -7.80 11.82
C ASP A 194 4.87 -6.32 11.99
N LEU A 195 5.54 -5.73 11.01
CA LEU A 195 5.85 -4.30 10.96
C LEU A 195 5.68 -3.78 9.52
N HIS A 196 4.91 -2.71 9.36
CA HIS A 196 4.79 -1.95 8.12
C HIS A 196 5.29 -0.53 8.36
N ILE A 197 6.23 -0.08 7.53
CA ILE A 197 6.84 1.24 7.62
C ILE A 197 6.42 2.01 6.38
N ALA A 198 5.65 3.07 6.58
CA ALA A 198 5.17 3.92 5.50
C ALA A 198 5.95 5.24 5.40
N LEU A 199 5.56 6.07 4.43
CA LEU A 199 6.19 7.36 4.18
C LEU A 199 6.01 8.37 5.33
N ASP A 200 5.04 8.13 6.23
CA ASP A 200 4.81 8.95 7.41
C ASP A 200 6.03 8.93 8.36
N VAL A 201 6.77 7.84 8.38
CA VAL A 201 7.99 7.69 9.16
C VAL A 201 9.25 7.93 8.33
N CYS A 202 9.36 7.28 7.16
CA CYS A 202 10.60 7.33 6.37
C CYS A 202 10.77 8.58 5.50
N GLY A 203 9.70 9.36 5.28
CA GLY A 203 9.71 10.60 4.48
C GLY A 203 9.91 10.42 2.98
N GLY A 204 10.54 9.32 2.56
CA GLY A 204 10.77 8.97 1.17
C GLY A 204 11.33 7.56 1.05
N CYS A 205 10.72 6.77 0.18
CA CYS A 205 11.26 5.48 -0.24
C CYS A 205 11.08 5.28 -1.74
N ARG A 206 12.05 4.62 -2.37
CA ARG A 206 11.97 4.17 -3.77
C ARG A 206 11.99 2.66 -3.78
N LEU A 207 10.91 2.10 -4.29
CA LEU A 207 10.74 0.67 -4.49
C LEU A 207 10.96 0.37 -5.97
N SER A 208 11.86 -0.56 -6.28
CA SER A 208 12.14 -1.00 -7.64
C SER A 208 12.45 -2.50 -7.68
N SER A 209 12.49 -3.09 -8.87
CA SER A 209 13.01 -4.45 -9.04
C SER A 209 14.46 -4.60 -8.55
N ALA A 210 15.23 -3.50 -8.61
CA ALA A 210 16.61 -3.42 -8.14
C ALA A 210 16.74 -3.24 -6.62
N GLY A 211 15.63 -3.29 -5.87
CA GLY A 211 15.62 -3.22 -4.42
C GLY A 211 14.98 -1.96 -3.87
N CYS A 212 15.15 -1.78 -2.56
CA CYS A 212 14.59 -0.66 -1.80
C CYS A 212 15.67 0.37 -1.50
N ARG A 213 15.32 1.64 -1.70
CA ARG A 213 16.13 2.77 -1.25
C ARG A 213 15.29 3.67 -0.36
N VAL A 214 15.92 4.24 0.66
CA VAL A 214 15.28 5.17 1.59
C VAL A 214 16.09 6.44 1.72
N SER A 215 15.44 7.54 2.10
CA SER A 215 16.10 8.80 2.43
C SER A 215 16.25 8.89 3.96
N PRO A 216 17.45 8.79 4.52
CA PRO A 216 17.64 9.02 5.95
C PRO A 216 17.31 10.47 6.30
N LEU A 217 16.75 10.70 7.49
CA LEU A 217 16.39 12.05 7.93
C LEU A 217 17.63 12.93 8.07
N GLY A 218 17.61 14.11 7.43
CA GLY A 218 18.70 15.08 7.51
C GLY A 218 19.94 14.71 6.70
N ALA A 219 19.93 13.62 5.93
CA ALA A 219 21.03 13.27 5.05
C ALA A 219 21.02 14.14 3.78
N GLN A 220 22.20 14.63 3.38
CA GLN A 220 22.38 15.30 2.08
C GLN A 220 22.33 14.31 0.92
N GLU A 221 22.69 13.05 1.15
CA GLU A 221 22.60 12.01 0.14
C GLU A 221 21.19 11.40 0.10
N PRO A 222 20.46 11.51 -1.01
CA PRO A 222 19.02 11.32 -0.99
C PRO A 222 18.58 9.84 -0.97
N ASN A 223 19.44 8.83 -1.08
CA ASN A 223 18.99 7.45 -1.26
C ASN A 223 20.02 6.38 -0.82
N VAL A 224 19.83 5.80 0.37
CA VAL A 224 20.61 4.65 0.83
C VAL A 224 19.91 3.35 0.44
N ALA A 225 20.66 2.42 -0.14
CA ALA A 225 20.13 1.10 -0.51
C ALA A 225 19.99 0.21 0.73
N LEU A 226 18.89 -0.53 0.79
CA LEU A 226 18.61 -1.47 1.86
C LEU A 226 18.77 -2.91 1.37
N PRO A 227 19.48 -3.76 2.12
CA PRO A 227 19.50 -5.18 1.86
C PRO A 227 18.10 -5.76 1.92
N ARG A 228 17.81 -6.67 0.98
CA ARG A 228 16.52 -7.34 0.91
C ARG A 228 16.58 -8.67 1.66
N LEU A 229 15.58 -8.92 2.50
CA LEU A 229 15.44 -10.20 3.16
C LEU A 229 14.98 -11.28 2.17
N VAL A 230 15.51 -12.49 2.34
CA VAL A 230 14.88 -13.69 1.77
C VAL A 230 13.47 -13.79 2.34
N PRO A 231 12.44 -14.14 1.55
CA PRO A 231 11.07 -14.31 2.06
C PRO A 231 11.02 -15.27 3.25
N ARG A 232 10.03 -15.11 4.14
CA ARG A 232 9.83 -16.08 5.22
C ARG A 232 9.28 -17.39 4.69
N ARG A 233 9.48 -18.47 5.45
CA ARG A 233 8.84 -19.76 5.17
C ARG A 233 7.34 -19.69 5.42
N TRP A 234 6.59 -20.56 4.74
CA TRP A 234 5.20 -20.84 5.14
C TRP A 234 5.19 -21.47 6.53
N ARG A 235 4.26 -21.03 7.38
CA ARG A 235 4.03 -21.69 8.68
C ARG A 235 3.20 -22.95 8.48
N GLU A 236 3.35 -23.90 9.39
CA GLU A 236 2.51 -25.11 9.39
C GLU A 236 1.03 -24.71 9.56
N GLY A 237 0.15 -25.30 8.75
CA GLY A 237 -1.28 -24.97 8.74
C GLY A 237 -1.64 -23.61 8.14
N GLU A 238 -0.66 -22.78 7.78
CA GLU A 238 -0.91 -21.51 7.10
C GLU A 238 -1.49 -21.77 5.71
N ARG A 239 -2.58 -21.07 5.38
CA ARG A 239 -3.09 -21.09 4.02
C ARG A 239 -2.05 -20.47 3.10
N ARG A 240 -1.71 -21.19 2.04
CA ARG A 240 -0.78 -20.73 0.99
C ARG A 240 -1.43 -19.75 0.03
N GLU A 241 -2.15 -18.80 0.61
CA GLU A 241 -2.79 -17.69 -0.08
C GLU A 241 -1.85 -16.49 0.01
N ARG A 242 -1.72 -15.75 -1.10
CA ARG A 242 -0.82 -14.60 -1.15
C ARG A 242 -1.27 -13.54 -0.14
N PRO A 243 -0.39 -13.11 0.80
CA PRO A 243 -0.68 -11.94 1.61
C PRO A 243 -0.85 -10.75 0.68
N GLN A 244 -2.06 -10.19 0.61
CA GLN A 244 -2.29 -8.95 -0.10
C GLN A 244 -1.79 -7.82 0.79
N ALA A 245 -0.69 -7.18 0.38
CA ALA A 245 -0.23 -5.94 0.98
C ALA A 245 -1.12 -4.79 0.51
N ALA A 246 -2.31 -4.69 1.08
CA ALA A 246 -3.08 -3.46 0.95
C ALA A 246 -2.49 -2.44 1.93
N PRO A 247 -2.23 -1.19 1.49
CA PRO A 247 -1.91 -0.12 2.42
C PRO A 247 -3.08 0.02 3.40
N VAL A 248 -2.75 0.10 4.69
CA VAL A 248 -3.76 0.32 5.72
C VAL A 248 -3.73 1.79 6.09
N TRP A 249 -4.87 2.46 5.94
CA TRP A 249 -5.07 3.83 6.37
C TRP A 249 -5.75 3.87 7.73
N VAL A 250 -5.56 4.98 8.43
CA VAL A 250 -6.28 5.29 9.66
C VAL A 250 -7.32 6.36 9.37
N ALA A 251 -8.53 6.18 9.90
CA ALA A 251 -9.58 7.18 9.77
C ALA A 251 -9.13 8.51 10.37
N GLU A 252 -9.64 9.61 9.82
CA GLU A 252 -9.14 10.95 10.19
C GLU A 252 -9.30 11.26 11.67
N ASP A 253 -10.47 11.00 12.24
CA ASP A 253 -10.77 11.18 13.67
C ASP A 253 -9.81 10.40 14.57
N THR A 254 -9.45 9.19 14.16
CA THR A 254 -8.56 8.27 14.87
C THR A 254 -7.12 8.74 14.76
N HIS A 255 -6.74 9.24 13.59
CA HIS A 255 -5.43 9.82 13.36
C HIS A 255 -5.24 11.12 14.14
N ASP A 256 -6.24 12.00 14.15
CA ASP A 256 -6.22 13.26 14.91
C ASP A 256 -6.15 13.00 16.43
N GLU A 257 -6.87 12.01 16.94
CA GLU A 257 -6.74 11.54 18.33
C GLU A 257 -5.32 11.03 18.62
N ALA A 258 -4.76 10.20 17.75
CA ALA A 258 -3.40 9.67 17.90
C ALA A 258 -2.35 10.80 17.88
N LEU A 259 -2.51 11.78 17.00
CA LEU A 259 -1.63 12.94 16.89
C LEU A 259 -1.69 13.79 18.15
N ALA A 260 -2.88 14.06 18.68
CA ALA A 260 -3.06 14.80 19.93
C ALA A 260 -2.38 14.08 21.11
N LEU A 261 -2.54 12.76 21.21
CA LEU A 261 -1.85 11.95 22.22
C LEU A 261 -0.33 12.00 22.08
N ALA A 262 0.20 11.86 20.87
CA ALA A 262 1.63 11.94 20.59
C ALA A 262 2.22 13.32 20.93
N ALA A 263 1.53 14.39 20.53
CA ALA A 263 1.92 15.76 20.81
C ALA A 263 1.93 16.05 22.32
N ALA A 264 0.90 15.61 23.05
CA ALA A 264 0.84 15.77 24.51
C ALA A 264 2.02 15.06 25.22
N ARG A 265 2.36 13.83 24.78
CA ARG A 265 3.50 13.07 25.31
C ARG A 265 4.84 13.75 24.99
N ALA A 266 5.00 14.24 23.77
CA ALA A 266 6.19 14.99 23.36
C ALA A 266 6.37 16.26 24.21
N ALA A 267 5.28 17.00 24.42
CA ALA A 267 5.25 18.19 25.27
C ALA A 267 5.67 17.87 26.71
N ALA A 268 5.14 16.78 27.29
CA ALA A 268 5.47 16.36 28.65
C ALA A 268 6.97 16.03 28.80
N ARG A 269 7.53 15.25 27.87
CA ARG A 269 8.97 14.93 27.84
C ARG A 269 9.84 16.17 27.69
N ALA A 270 9.48 17.07 26.78
CA ALA A 270 10.21 18.29 26.54
C ALA A 270 10.24 19.20 27.78
N ARG A 271 9.13 19.27 28.54
CA ARG A 271 9.10 19.98 29.83
C ARG A 271 10.08 19.39 30.83
N VAL A 272 10.03 18.08 31.05
CA VAL A 272 10.92 17.39 32.01
C VAL A 272 12.39 17.62 31.64
N ALA A 273 12.73 17.46 30.36
CA ALA A 273 14.09 17.68 29.87
C ALA A 273 14.55 19.14 29.98
N ALA A 274 13.65 20.11 29.80
CA ALA A 274 13.96 21.52 29.93
C ALA A 274 14.17 21.95 31.40
N VAL A 275 13.30 21.48 32.31
CA VAL A 275 13.45 21.70 33.76
C VAL A 275 14.79 21.16 34.25
N ALA A 276 15.15 19.94 33.86
CA ALA A 276 16.45 19.34 34.20
C ALA A 276 17.66 20.15 33.71
N LYS A 277 17.49 21.00 32.70
CA LYS A 277 18.53 21.85 32.11
C LYS A 277 18.41 23.33 32.51
N GLY A 278 17.50 23.67 33.43
CA GLY A 278 17.25 25.07 33.82
C GLY A 278 16.73 25.95 32.67
N ARG A 279 16.02 25.37 31.69
CA ARG A 279 15.47 26.08 30.52
C ARG A 279 13.97 26.29 30.67
N ASP A 280 13.42 27.20 29.87
CA ASP A 280 11.96 27.42 29.79
C ASP A 280 11.22 26.15 29.34
N ALA A 281 10.50 25.55 30.28
CA ALA A 281 9.73 24.33 30.07
C ALA A 281 8.50 24.56 29.18
N GLY A 282 7.84 25.72 29.28
CA GLY A 282 6.66 26.05 28.48
C GLY A 282 7.02 26.19 27.01
N ALA A 283 8.08 26.95 26.72
CA ALA A 283 8.59 27.11 25.36
C ALA A 283 9.09 25.78 24.76
N ALA A 284 9.72 24.91 25.56
CA ALA A 284 10.14 23.59 25.11
C ALA A 284 8.94 22.69 24.77
N ALA A 285 7.89 22.71 25.59
CA ALA A 285 6.67 21.95 25.33
C ALA A 285 5.98 22.41 24.03
N ALA A 286 5.83 23.72 23.85
CA ALA A 286 5.19 24.29 22.67
C ALA A 286 5.93 23.94 21.37
N ARG A 287 7.27 24.00 21.39
CA ARG A 287 8.10 23.56 20.25
C ARG A 287 7.88 22.09 19.92
N ALA A 288 7.85 21.22 20.93
CA ALA A 288 7.64 19.79 20.72
C ALA A 288 6.25 19.47 20.13
N VAL A 289 5.20 20.17 20.59
CA VAL A 289 3.86 20.06 19.98
C VAL A 289 3.88 20.49 18.52
N SER A 290 4.48 21.64 18.22
CA SER A 290 4.58 22.16 16.85
C SER A 290 5.37 21.23 15.94
N GLU A 291 6.46 20.64 16.41
CA GLU A 291 7.27 19.71 15.62
C GLU A 291 6.49 18.44 15.27
N VAL A 292 5.78 17.86 16.23
CA VAL A 292 4.91 16.70 15.98
C VAL A 292 3.79 17.06 15.00
N GLY A 293 3.13 18.21 15.20
CA GLY A 293 2.05 18.67 14.32
C GLY A 293 2.51 18.97 12.89
N GLN A 294 3.67 19.62 12.71
CA GLN A 294 4.22 19.91 11.38
C GLN A 294 4.59 18.65 10.60
N ARG A 295 5.11 17.64 11.32
CA ARG A 295 5.62 16.42 10.68
C ARG A 295 4.54 15.37 10.42
N TYR A 296 3.57 15.27 11.32
CA TYR A 296 2.56 14.20 11.30
C TYR A 296 1.12 14.73 11.22
N GLY A 297 0.93 16.03 10.99
CA GLY A 297 -0.38 16.66 10.87
C GLY A 297 -1.00 16.54 9.47
N GLU A 298 -1.68 17.59 9.05
CA GLU A 298 -2.35 17.63 7.74
C GLU A 298 -1.36 17.39 6.58
N GLY A 299 -1.76 16.57 5.61
CA GLY A 299 -0.93 16.18 4.48
C GLY A 299 0.04 15.02 4.73
N ALA A 300 0.11 14.49 5.96
CA ALA A 300 0.92 13.30 6.24
C ALA A 300 0.38 12.06 5.50
N THR A 301 1.28 11.29 4.90
CA THR A 301 1.00 10.11 4.05
C THR A 301 0.37 8.92 4.78
N GLY A 302 0.09 9.02 6.08
CA GLY A 302 -0.61 8.01 6.90
C GLY A 302 -2.10 8.27 7.11
N ARG A 303 -2.59 9.46 6.73
CA ARG A 303 -4.00 9.86 6.82
C ARG A 303 -4.77 9.45 5.57
N LEU A 304 -6.01 9.00 5.71
CA LEU A 304 -6.86 8.66 4.56
C LEU A 304 -6.93 9.86 3.57
N PRO A 305 -6.56 9.68 2.29
CA PRO A 305 -6.57 10.79 1.34
C PRO A 305 -8.02 11.24 1.05
N GLY A 306 -8.28 12.54 1.20
CA GLY A 306 -9.55 13.16 0.82
C GLY A 306 -10.72 12.97 1.80
N GLY A 307 -10.45 12.69 3.08
CA GLY A 307 -11.49 12.77 4.09
C GLY A 307 -11.93 14.22 4.35
N PRO A 308 -13.22 14.47 4.66
CA PRO A 308 -13.66 15.80 5.06
C PRO A 308 -13.02 16.18 6.40
N ALA A 309 -12.47 17.39 6.49
CA ALA A 309 -11.89 17.92 7.73
C ALA A 309 -12.83 17.66 8.92
N ALA A 310 -12.27 17.07 9.98
CA ALA A 310 -13.03 16.73 11.18
C ALA A 310 -13.70 17.99 11.77
N VAL A 311 -15.02 17.94 11.90
CA VAL A 311 -15.78 18.90 12.71
C VAL A 311 -15.28 18.75 14.15
N PRO A 312 -14.85 19.81 14.84
CA PRO A 312 -14.29 19.69 16.18
C PRO A 312 -15.29 18.98 17.10
N ALA A 313 -14.86 17.86 17.68
CA ALA A 313 -15.65 17.09 18.62
C ALA A 313 -16.05 17.98 19.80
N GLY A 314 -17.33 18.35 19.86
CA GLY A 314 -17.92 18.99 21.02
C GLY A 314 -17.67 18.15 22.27
N ARG A 315 -17.15 18.78 23.30
CA ARG A 315 -16.93 18.19 24.63
C ARG A 315 -18.24 17.60 25.16
N HIS A 316 -18.42 16.29 25.07
CA HIS A 316 -19.38 15.59 25.93
C HIS A 316 -18.69 15.20 27.23
N SER A 317 -18.75 16.10 28.22
CA SER A 317 -18.66 15.71 29.62
C SER A 317 -20.08 15.43 30.14
N PRO A 318 -20.33 14.33 30.86
CA PRO A 318 -21.63 14.09 31.49
C PRO A 318 -21.67 14.88 32.81
N GLN A 319 -22.56 15.85 32.92
CA GLN A 319 -23.00 16.35 34.24
C GLN A 319 -24.52 16.56 34.27
N PRO A 320 -25.14 16.37 35.45
CA PRO A 320 -26.58 16.16 35.59
C PRO A 320 -27.39 17.46 35.61
N GLN A 321 -28.67 17.30 35.28
CA GLN A 321 -29.69 18.35 35.17
C GLN A 321 -29.78 19.26 36.41
N GLN A 322 -29.79 20.57 36.19
CA GLN A 322 -30.58 21.54 36.95
C GLN A 322 -31.01 22.70 36.04
N GLN A 323 -32.26 23.13 36.22
CA GLN A 323 -33.00 24.04 35.33
C GLN A 323 -32.86 25.54 35.70
N LYS A 324 -32.84 26.39 34.65
CA LYS A 324 -33.46 27.74 34.50
C LYS A 324 -32.90 28.96 35.30
N PRO A 325 -33.20 30.22 34.91
CA PRO A 325 -32.99 30.92 33.62
C PRO A 325 -32.37 32.35 33.77
N GLU A 326 -32.18 33.02 32.62
CA GLU A 326 -32.28 34.47 32.35
C GLU A 326 -31.03 35.23 31.87
N GLN A 327 -31.19 35.74 30.64
CA GLN A 327 -30.86 37.08 30.12
C GLN A 327 -29.43 37.63 30.22
N LEU A 328 -28.80 37.84 29.06
CA LEU A 328 -28.33 39.19 28.68
C LEU A 328 -28.11 39.33 27.15
N LYS A 329 -28.37 40.54 26.67
CA LYS A 329 -28.42 41.03 25.29
C LYS A 329 -27.04 41.43 24.72
N SER A 330 -27.02 41.54 23.38
CA SER A 330 -26.29 42.48 22.49
C SER A 330 -24.75 42.38 22.49
N GLU A 331 -24.00 42.59 21.39
CA GLU A 331 -24.15 43.49 20.25
C GLU A 331 -23.55 42.87 18.97
N LEU A 332 -24.18 43.18 17.82
CA LEU A 332 -23.61 43.03 16.48
C LEU A 332 -22.97 44.38 16.10
N ASP A 333 -21.78 44.34 15.53
CA ASP A 333 -21.11 45.49 14.90
C ASP A 333 -20.78 45.10 13.44
N PRO A 334 -21.46 45.68 12.43
CA PRO A 334 -21.21 45.36 11.03
C PRO A 334 -20.64 46.56 10.28
N ASP A 335 -19.37 46.93 10.53
CA ASP A 335 -18.64 47.84 9.64
C ASP A 335 -17.13 47.55 9.72
N ARG A 336 -16.65 46.71 8.79
CA ARG A 336 -15.21 46.61 8.49
C ARG A 336 -14.99 46.22 7.03
N GLU A 337 -14.84 47.23 6.19
CA GLU A 337 -14.29 47.09 4.84
C GLU A 337 -12.78 46.73 4.93
N PRO A 338 -12.26 45.88 4.03
CA PRO A 338 -10.82 45.72 3.87
C PRO A 338 -10.29 46.54 2.68
N ASP A 339 -9.33 47.40 2.98
CA ASP A 339 -8.50 48.10 1.99
C ASP A 339 -7.68 47.10 1.15
N MET A 340 -7.74 47.32 -0.17
CA MET A 340 -7.09 46.53 -1.21
C MET A 340 -5.92 47.36 -1.78
N GLU A 341 -4.72 47.19 -1.23
CA GLU A 341 -3.51 47.78 -1.83
C GLU A 341 -2.83 46.81 -2.80
N GLN A 342 -2.82 47.24 -4.06
CA GLN A 342 -2.11 46.67 -5.19
C GLN A 342 -0.63 47.04 -5.13
N HIS A 343 0.27 46.08 -5.34
CA HIS A 343 1.67 46.35 -5.70
C HIS A 343 2.02 45.67 -7.02
N GLY A 344 2.50 46.49 -7.97
CA GLY A 344 2.85 46.11 -9.34
C GLY A 344 4.19 45.39 -9.48
N PRO A 345 4.53 44.92 -10.70
CA PRO A 345 5.66 44.03 -10.93
C PRO A 345 6.94 44.78 -11.31
N GLY A 346 8.08 44.32 -10.79
CA GLY A 346 9.42 44.70 -11.21
C GLY A 346 10.13 43.57 -11.99
N PRO A 347 11.11 43.88 -12.87
CA PRO A 347 11.55 42.98 -13.94
C PRO A 347 12.88 42.25 -13.70
N GLY A 348 13.01 41.09 -14.35
CA GLY A 348 14.26 40.54 -14.93
C GLY A 348 15.20 39.77 -13.97
N VAL A 349 15.58 38.54 -14.33
CA VAL A 349 16.82 38.20 -15.06
C VAL A 349 16.78 36.71 -15.44
N SER A 350 17.02 36.41 -16.71
CA SER A 350 17.08 35.06 -17.30
C SER A 350 18.52 34.53 -17.30
N GLY A 351 18.72 33.26 -16.93
CA GLY A 351 19.95 32.49 -17.09
C GLY A 351 19.63 31.02 -17.40
N PRO A 352 20.51 30.27 -18.10
CA PRO A 352 20.09 29.14 -18.92
C PRO A 352 19.96 27.83 -18.12
N SER A 353 18.73 27.34 -17.96
CA SER A 353 18.47 25.97 -17.49
C SER A 353 18.57 24.98 -18.65
N ARG A 354 19.46 24.00 -18.47
CA ARG A 354 19.56 22.79 -19.29
C ARG A 354 18.23 22.04 -19.28
N ALA A 355 17.79 21.64 -20.47
CA ALA A 355 16.56 20.91 -20.72
C ALA A 355 16.46 19.62 -19.88
N CYS A 356 15.52 19.60 -18.93
CA CYS A 356 14.90 18.38 -18.45
C CYS A 356 13.96 17.89 -19.55
N GLN A 357 14.10 16.63 -19.97
CA GLN A 357 13.21 16.01 -20.94
C GLN A 357 11.79 16.03 -20.40
N SER A 358 10.89 16.70 -21.13
CA SER A 358 9.46 16.77 -20.83
C SER A 358 8.84 15.38 -20.84
N TYR A 359 8.06 15.09 -19.80
CA TYR A 359 7.28 13.87 -19.65
C TYR A 359 6.08 13.92 -20.60
N ASP A 360 6.11 13.15 -21.68
CA ASP A 360 5.03 13.11 -22.67
C ASP A 360 4.08 11.92 -22.36
N PRO A 361 2.85 12.15 -21.84
CA PRO A 361 1.89 11.08 -21.57
C PRO A 361 1.47 10.31 -22.83
N ALA A 362 1.65 10.88 -24.03
CA ALA A 362 1.42 10.17 -25.29
C ALA A 362 2.38 8.98 -25.48
N ARG A 363 3.56 8.99 -24.85
CA ARG A 363 4.53 7.89 -24.91
C ARG A 363 4.10 6.65 -24.11
N ILE A 364 3.21 6.77 -23.12
CA ILE A 364 2.72 5.63 -22.31
C ILE A 364 1.72 4.77 -23.11
N PHE A 365 1.04 5.36 -24.10
CA PHE A 365 0.09 4.64 -24.95
C PHE A 365 0.77 3.87 -26.09
N VAL A 366 2.07 4.07 -26.34
CA VAL A 366 2.79 3.43 -27.43
C VAL A 366 2.92 1.93 -27.15
N GLY A 367 2.10 1.11 -27.82
CA GLY A 367 2.16 -0.36 -27.78
C GLY A 367 1.02 -1.05 -27.03
N LEU A 368 0.08 -0.31 -26.42
CA LEU A 368 -1.15 -0.91 -25.88
C LEU A 368 -2.21 -1.05 -26.99
N PRO A 369 -2.95 -2.18 -27.04
CA PRO A 369 -4.02 -2.33 -28.01
C PRO A 369 -5.11 -1.26 -27.79
N PRO A 370 -5.75 -0.76 -28.85
CA PRO A 370 -6.90 0.14 -28.71
C PRO A 370 -8.04 -0.60 -27.99
N LEU A 371 -8.90 0.16 -27.30
CA LEU A 371 -10.11 -0.42 -26.72
C LEU A 371 -11.01 -0.97 -27.84
N PRO A 372 -11.65 -2.14 -27.64
CA PRO A 372 -12.64 -2.65 -28.57
C PRO A 372 -13.83 -1.66 -28.66
N PRO A 373 -14.52 -1.56 -29.81
CA PRO A 373 -15.61 -0.60 -30.00
C PRO A 373 -16.78 -0.73 -29.01
N SER A 374 -16.92 -1.88 -28.34
CA SER A 374 -17.91 -2.12 -27.30
C SER A 374 -17.59 -1.42 -25.97
N LEU A 375 -16.34 -0.96 -25.79
CA LEU A 375 -15.87 -0.26 -24.60
C LEU A 375 -15.58 1.19 -24.94
N ARG A 376 -16.32 2.09 -24.32
CA ARG A 376 -16.15 3.53 -24.50
C ARG A 376 -15.46 4.12 -23.27
N PRO A 377 -14.35 4.86 -23.45
CA PRO A 377 -13.83 5.69 -22.39
C PRO A 377 -14.82 6.82 -22.10
N ALA A 378 -15.00 7.16 -20.83
CA ALA A 378 -15.90 8.20 -20.34
C ALA A 378 -15.24 8.92 -19.15
N ARG A 379 -15.74 10.10 -18.78
CA ARG A 379 -15.34 10.74 -17.53
C ARG A 379 -16.05 10.09 -16.35
N TRP A 380 -15.41 10.05 -15.18
CA TRP A 380 -16.05 9.47 -13.99
C TRP A 380 -17.39 10.12 -13.65
N ALA A 381 -17.52 11.45 -13.81
CA ALA A 381 -18.77 12.16 -13.58
C ALA A 381 -19.92 11.66 -14.48
N GLU A 382 -19.63 11.25 -15.72
CA GLU A 382 -20.61 10.72 -16.67
C GLU A 382 -21.06 9.31 -16.26
N VAL A 383 -20.12 8.47 -15.81
CA VAL A 383 -20.43 7.14 -15.27
C VAL A 383 -21.24 7.26 -13.98
N ALA A 384 -20.82 8.12 -13.05
CA ALA A 384 -21.49 8.34 -11.77
C ALA A 384 -22.91 8.91 -11.94
N ALA A 385 -23.17 9.71 -12.98
CA ALA A 385 -24.52 10.21 -13.26
C ALA A 385 -25.49 9.11 -13.72
N THR A 386 -25.00 8.02 -14.30
CA THR A 386 -25.84 6.94 -14.86
C THR A 386 -25.91 5.71 -13.94
N HIS A 387 -24.88 5.45 -13.14
CA HIS A 387 -24.84 4.33 -12.22
C HIS A 387 -23.77 4.52 -11.13
N VAL A 388 -24.17 4.53 -9.86
CA VAL A 388 -23.23 4.47 -8.71
C VAL A 388 -23.49 3.20 -7.92
N PRO A 389 -22.70 2.13 -8.11
CA PRO A 389 -22.59 1.11 -7.09
C PRO A 389 -22.02 1.78 -5.83
N PRO A 390 -22.58 1.54 -4.63
CA PRO A 390 -22.20 2.26 -3.40
C PRO A 390 -20.73 2.09 -2.95
N HIS A 391 -19.89 1.37 -3.70
CA HIS A 391 -18.52 1.00 -3.33
C HIS A 391 -17.48 1.04 -4.48
N ASP A 392 -17.82 1.62 -5.64
CA ASP A 392 -16.97 1.56 -6.85
C ASP A 392 -16.22 2.88 -7.16
N THR A 393 -15.72 3.60 -6.15
CA THR A 393 -14.93 4.84 -6.39
C THR A 393 -13.43 4.58 -6.62
N GLU A 394 -12.99 3.33 -6.59
CA GLU A 394 -11.60 2.91 -6.75
C GLU A 394 -11.44 1.88 -7.86
N CYS A 395 -10.40 2.01 -8.68
CA CYS A 395 -10.07 1.03 -9.69
C CYS A 395 -9.37 -0.15 -9.04
N VAL A 396 -10.02 -1.32 -8.99
CA VAL A 396 -9.48 -2.52 -8.31
C VAL A 396 -8.17 -3.04 -8.95
N VAL A 397 -7.87 -2.66 -10.19
CA VAL A 397 -6.64 -3.09 -10.88
C VAL A 397 -5.40 -2.34 -10.38
N CYS A 398 -5.50 -1.03 -10.18
CA CYS A 398 -4.37 -0.20 -9.72
C CYS A 398 -4.54 0.34 -8.28
N ALA A 399 -5.70 0.09 -7.67
CA ALA A 399 -6.12 0.62 -6.37
C ALA A 399 -6.13 2.16 -6.28
N TRP A 400 -6.25 2.87 -7.41
CA TRP A 400 -6.33 4.34 -7.43
C TRP A 400 -7.78 4.81 -7.59
N SER A 401 -8.06 6.02 -7.10
CA SER A 401 -9.39 6.60 -7.22
C SER A 401 -9.81 6.81 -8.69
N LEU A 402 -11.05 6.46 -8.99
CA LEU A 402 -11.69 6.69 -10.28
C LEU A 402 -12.20 8.14 -10.41
N THR A 403 -12.34 8.89 -9.31
CA THR A 403 -12.94 10.23 -9.29
C THR A 403 -12.04 11.33 -9.86
N GLY A 404 -10.81 11.01 -10.27
CA GLY A 404 -9.89 11.97 -10.89
C GLY A 404 -9.26 12.97 -9.92
N ALA A 405 -9.42 12.81 -8.60
CA ALA A 405 -8.85 13.71 -7.59
C ALA A 405 -7.31 13.61 -7.43
N ALA A 406 -6.59 13.08 -8.43
CA ALA A 406 -5.12 13.06 -8.47
C ALA A 406 -4.49 14.38 -9.00
N GLY A 407 -5.31 15.37 -9.37
CA GLY A 407 -4.83 16.67 -9.88
C GLY A 407 -4.37 17.69 -8.81
N LEU A 408 -4.53 17.40 -7.52
CA LEU A 408 -4.22 18.37 -6.45
C LEU A 408 -2.86 18.19 -5.75
N VAL A 409 -2.02 17.25 -6.22
CA VAL A 409 -0.68 17.03 -5.64
C VAL A 409 0.49 17.36 -6.58
N ALA A 410 0.21 17.89 -7.77
CA ALA A 410 1.23 18.49 -8.64
C ALA A 410 1.20 20.03 -8.50
N GLY A 411 1.60 20.53 -7.34
CA GLY A 411 1.41 21.93 -6.96
C GLY A 411 2.51 22.52 -6.08
N VAL A 412 3.75 22.04 -6.18
CA VAL A 412 4.94 22.79 -5.71
C VAL A 412 6.06 22.56 -6.72
N VAL A 413 5.93 23.15 -7.91
CA VAL A 413 6.89 23.99 -8.66
C VAL A 413 6.31 24.16 -10.08
N GLY A 414 5.86 25.38 -10.38
CA GLY A 414 5.53 25.98 -11.69
C GLY A 414 5.20 25.11 -12.92
N GLY A 415 3.97 25.30 -13.43
CA GLY A 415 3.70 25.42 -14.88
C GLY A 415 3.05 24.22 -15.57
N GLY A 416 1.85 24.45 -16.14
CA GLY A 416 1.23 23.60 -17.17
C GLY A 416 0.23 22.59 -16.62
N GLY A 417 -1.06 22.92 -16.67
CA GLY A 417 -2.14 21.97 -16.47
C GLY A 417 -2.19 20.98 -17.63
N GLU A 418 -1.48 19.87 -17.51
CA GLU A 418 -1.66 18.71 -18.38
C GLU A 418 -2.36 17.60 -17.60
N ALA A 419 -3.48 17.14 -18.17
CA ALA A 419 -4.29 16.04 -17.67
C ALA A 419 -3.41 14.81 -17.39
N GLY A 420 -3.34 14.40 -16.12
CA GLY A 420 -2.66 13.17 -15.74
C GLY A 420 -3.28 11.93 -16.43
N PRO A 421 -2.58 10.79 -16.47
CA PRO A 421 -2.98 9.57 -17.18
C PRO A 421 -4.21 8.82 -16.60
N GLY A 422 -5.19 9.53 -16.02
CA GLY A 422 -6.32 8.95 -15.30
C GLY A 422 -7.65 9.68 -15.45
N GLU A 423 -7.83 10.57 -16.44
CA GLU A 423 -9.12 11.27 -16.62
C GLU A 423 -10.23 10.38 -17.20
N SER A 424 -9.88 9.33 -17.96
CA SER A 424 -10.85 8.43 -18.57
C SER A 424 -10.97 7.11 -17.82
N VAL A 425 -12.22 6.76 -17.53
CA VAL A 425 -12.63 5.46 -17.00
C VAL A 425 -13.37 4.68 -18.08
N VAL A 426 -13.40 3.36 -17.96
CA VAL A 426 -14.15 2.46 -18.84
C VAL A 426 -15.08 1.63 -17.96
N GLN A 427 -16.37 1.72 -18.22
CA GLN A 427 -17.37 0.85 -17.62
C GLN A 427 -17.52 -0.40 -18.50
N LEU A 428 -17.32 -1.58 -17.89
CA LEU A 428 -17.52 -2.86 -18.57
C LEU A 428 -19.01 -3.17 -18.72
N ARG A 429 -19.37 -4.14 -19.58
CA ARG A 429 -20.77 -4.63 -19.70
C ARG A 429 -21.35 -5.16 -18.38
N CYS A 430 -20.48 -5.70 -17.52
CA CYS A 430 -20.85 -6.13 -16.17
C CYS A 430 -21.00 -4.96 -15.16
N ARG A 431 -20.97 -3.72 -15.63
CA ARG A 431 -21.12 -2.45 -14.89
C ARG A 431 -19.99 -2.05 -13.93
N HIS A 432 -18.98 -2.91 -13.73
CA HIS A 432 -17.76 -2.52 -13.02
C HIS A 432 -16.93 -1.52 -13.83
N THR A 433 -16.31 -0.57 -13.13
CA THR A 433 -15.58 0.56 -13.74
C THR A 433 -14.09 0.52 -13.40
N TYR A 434 -13.23 0.81 -14.37
CA TYR A 434 -11.76 0.79 -14.23
C TYR A 434 -11.14 1.98 -14.97
N HIS A 435 -9.89 2.36 -14.66
CA HIS A 435 -9.16 3.30 -15.53
C HIS A 435 -8.97 2.70 -16.92
N GLU A 436 -9.07 3.53 -17.95
CA GLU A 436 -8.86 3.11 -19.34
C GLU A 436 -7.53 2.35 -19.53
N LEU A 437 -6.44 2.87 -18.95
CA LEU A 437 -5.12 2.26 -19.03
C LEU A 437 -5.09 0.85 -18.42
N CYS A 438 -5.78 0.65 -17.30
CA CYS A 438 -5.90 -0.64 -16.64
C CYS A 438 -6.63 -1.66 -17.53
N VAL A 439 -7.72 -1.24 -18.20
CA VAL A 439 -8.45 -2.12 -19.14
C VAL A 439 -7.60 -2.49 -20.35
N ARG A 440 -6.87 -1.52 -20.93
CA ARG A 440 -5.96 -1.80 -22.05
C ARG A 440 -4.85 -2.78 -21.67
N GLN A 441 -4.28 -2.67 -20.47
CA GLN A 441 -3.30 -3.63 -19.95
C GLN A 441 -3.91 -5.02 -19.71
N MET A 442 -5.14 -5.09 -19.22
CA MET A 442 -5.86 -6.36 -19.07
C MET A 442 -6.06 -7.05 -20.42
N LEU A 443 -6.48 -6.30 -21.45
CA LEU A 443 -6.66 -6.81 -22.81
C LEU A 443 -5.34 -7.30 -23.42
N GLN A 444 -4.23 -6.62 -23.15
CA GLN A 444 -2.91 -7.04 -23.64
C GLN A 444 -2.44 -8.36 -23.01
N ARG A 445 -2.72 -8.59 -21.72
CA ARG A 445 -2.23 -9.77 -20.99
C ARG A 445 -3.02 -11.05 -21.24
N SER A 446 -4.27 -10.95 -21.71
CA SER A 446 -5.13 -12.12 -21.89
C SER A 446 -6.01 -11.97 -23.13
N HIS A 447 -5.96 -12.96 -24.02
CA HIS A 447 -6.84 -13.05 -25.19
C HIS A 447 -8.33 -13.13 -24.81
N THR A 448 -8.63 -13.57 -23.59
CA THR A 448 -9.96 -13.53 -22.98
C THR A 448 -9.91 -12.62 -21.75
N ALA A 449 -9.99 -11.31 -21.95
CA ALA A 449 -10.02 -10.39 -20.82
C ALA A 449 -11.30 -10.62 -20.00
N ILE A 450 -11.11 -10.93 -18.73
CA ILE A 450 -12.15 -11.27 -17.77
C ILE A 450 -12.15 -10.19 -16.67
N CYS A 451 -13.33 -9.72 -16.28
CA CYS A 451 -13.51 -8.77 -15.19
C CYS A 451 -12.97 -9.34 -13.86
N PRO A 452 -12.02 -8.68 -13.18
CA PRO A 452 -11.44 -9.17 -11.92
C PRO A 452 -12.47 -9.40 -10.80
N LEU A 453 -13.57 -8.64 -10.81
CA LEU A 453 -14.59 -8.67 -9.76
C LEU A 453 -15.60 -9.80 -9.95
N CYS A 454 -16.26 -9.88 -11.12
CA CYS A 454 -17.35 -10.83 -11.35
C CYS A 454 -17.03 -11.95 -12.34
N ARG A 455 -15.81 -11.96 -12.90
CA ARG A 455 -15.37 -12.91 -13.92
C ARG A 455 -16.17 -12.92 -15.23
N ALA A 456 -16.99 -11.89 -15.50
CA ALA A 456 -17.63 -11.71 -16.79
C ALA A 456 -16.61 -11.32 -17.88
N ALA A 457 -16.87 -11.68 -19.14
CA ALA A 457 -16.06 -11.22 -20.25
C ALA A 457 -16.07 -9.68 -20.35
N VAL A 458 -14.92 -9.11 -20.68
CA VAL A 458 -14.74 -7.66 -20.85
C VAL A 458 -15.44 -7.13 -22.12
N GLY A 459 -15.71 -8.00 -23.10
CA GLY A 459 -16.18 -7.67 -24.46
C GLY A 459 -17.67 -7.50 -24.65
#